data_AF-A0A2V9RIW1-F1
#
_entry.id   AF-A0A2V9RIW1-F1
#
_cell.length_a   1.000
_cell.length_b   1.000
_cell.length_c   1.000
_cell.angle_alpha   90.00
_cell.angle_beta   90.00
_cell.angle_gamma   90.00
#
_symmetry.space_group_name_H-M   'P 1'
#
loop_
_entity.id
_entity.type
_entity.pdbx_description
1 polymer ?
#
loop_
_entity_poly.entity_id
_entity_poly.type
_entity_poly.pdbx_seq_one_letter_code
_entity_poly.pdbx_strand_id
1 'polypeptide(L)'
;MENGKLTDEEVHKFLTSCENLMRLGASFTGNIRNALRDLRKTYDPVLQSDYVDKAVVELLTRSLDDFEKKIDSNLEGINTICTRGGQWLVFYLGKSLGKNSELPQHPDRSFLNDQFKPPATSTENVQGVKKMRA
;
A
#
# COMPACT_ATOMS: atom_id res chain seq x y z
N MET A 1 -10.36 -16.96 -38.08
CA MET A 1 -9.97 -16.65 -36.69
C MET A 1 -8.83 -17.59 -36.35
N GLU A 2 -7.60 -17.12 -36.52
CA GLU A 2 -6.41 -17.92 -36.24
C GLU A 2 -6.30 -18.15 -34.72
N ASN A 3 -6.30 -19.44 -34.36
CA ASN A 3 -5.94 -20.06 -33.10
C ASN A 3 -5.45 -19.13 -31.99
N GLY A 4 -6.16 -19.10 -30.86
CA GLY A 4 -5.84 -18.34 -29.64
C GLY A 4 -4.54 -18.76 -28.93
N LYS A 5 -3.42 -18.74 -29.65
CA LYS A 5 -2.06 -18.86 -29.13
C LYS A 5 -1.46 -17.46 -29.09
N LEU A 6 -0.98 -17.07 -27.91
CA LEU A 6 -0.19 -15.85 -27.71
C LEU A 6 1.04 -15.88 -28.62
N THR A 7 1.30 -14.78 -29.30
CA THR A 7 2.54 -14.57 -30.04
C THR A 7 3.70 -14.32 -29.07
N ASP A 8 4.93 -14.62 -29.50
CA ASP A 8 6.13 -14.35 -28.70
C ASP A 8 6.27 -12.85 -28.37
N GLU A 9 5.83 -11.98 -29.27
CA GLU A 9 5.80 -10.53 -29.08
C GLU A 9 4.84 -10.10 -27.96
N GLU A 10 3.63 -10.68 -27.91
CA GLU A 10 2.66 -10.42 -26.85
C GLU A 10 3.16 -10.92 -25.48
N VAL A 11 3.79 -12.10 -25.44
CA VAL A 11 4.42 -12.65 -24.24
C VAL A 11 5.53 -11.71 -23.75
N HIS A 12 6.40 -11.27 -24.65
CA HIS A 12 7.49 -10.37 -24.31
C HIS A 12 6.98 -9.01 -23.79
N LYS A 13 5.95 -8.45 -24.43
CA LYS A 13 5.32 -7.19 -24.02
C LYS A 13 4.67 -7.31 -22.64
N PHE A 14 4.02 -8.43 -22.35
CA PHE A 14 3.42 -8.68 -21.03
C PHE A 14 4.48 -8.80 -19.93
N LEU A 15 5.55 -9.57 -20.17
CA LEU A 15 6.63 -9.72 -19.19
C LEU A 15 7.31 -8.38 -18.90
N THR A 16 7.61 -7.61 -19.95
CA THR A 16 8.14 -6.25 -19.82
C THR A 16 7.21 -5.35 -19.01
N SER A 17 5.90 -5.47 -19.21
CA SER A 17 4.90 -4.70 -18.45
C SER A 17 4.86 -5.09 -16.97
N CYS A 18 5.04 -6.38 -16.65
CA CYS A 18 5.14 -6.85 -15.26
C CYS A 18 6.39 -6.32 -14.58
N GLU A 19 7.54 -6.32 -15.27
CA GLU A 19 8.78 -5.72 -14.76
C GLU A 19 8.63 -4.22 -14.51
N ASN A 20 7.99 -3.51 -15.44
CA ASN A 20 7.71 -2.08 -15.29
C ASN A 20 6.79 -1.81 -14.10
N LEU A 21 5.78 -2.65 -13.85
CA LEU A 21 4.91 -2.53 -12.67
C LEU A 21 5.72 -2.68 -11.37
N MET A 22 6.60 -3.68 -11.29
CA MET A 22 7.45 -3.89 -10.11
C MET A 22 8.39 -2.70 -9.89
N ARG A 23 9.03 -2.19 -10.95
CA ARG A 23 9.88 -0.99 -10.90
C ARG A 23 9.10 0.26 -10.50
N LEU A 24 7.87 0.42 -10.95
CA LEU A 24 7.00 1.54 -10.60
C LEU A 24 6.74 1.56 -9.09
N GLY A 25 6.38 0.42 -8.50
CA GLY A 25 6.15 0.32 -7.04
C GLY A 25 7.37 0.74 -6.22
N ALA A 26 8.55 0.25 -6.60
CA ALA A 26 9.80 0.58 -5.95
C ALA A 26 10.18 2.07 -6.09
N SER A 27 10.08 2.60 -7.32
CA SER A 27 10.42 4.00 -7.63
C SER A 27 9.47 4.97 -6.95
N PHE A 28 8.16 4.74 -7.04
CA PHE A 28 7.13 5.56 -6.39
C PHE A 28 7.36 5.61 -4.87
N THR A 29 7.56 4.45 -4.25
CA THR A 29 7.82 4.35 -2.81
C THR A 29 9.11 5.07 -2.40
N GLY A 30 10.19 4.91 -3.18
CA GLY A 30 11.45 5.60 -2.94
C GLY A 30 11.32 7.12 -3.02
N ASN A 31 10.58 7.63 -4.02
CA ASN A 31 10.38 9.06 -4.21
C ASN A 31 9.59 9.70 -3.06
N ILE A 32 8.52 9.06 -2.58
CA ILE A 32 7.75 9.58 -1.45
C ILE A 32 8.57 9.56 -0.16
N ARG A 33 9.34 8.49 0.10
CA ARG A 33 10.26 8.44 1.26
C ARG A 33 11.32 9.52 1.23
N ASN A 34 11.85 9.85 0.05
CA ASN A 34 12.78 10.95 -0.09
C ASN A 34 12.11 12.30 0.19
N ALA A 35 10.89 12.52 -0.33
CA ALA A 35 10.13 13.73 -0.05
C ALA A 35 9.81 13.89 1.45
N LEU A 36 9.46 12.80 2.15
CA LEU A 36 9.28 12.82 3.62
C LEU A 36 10.58 13.18 4.34
N ARG A 37 11.71 12.63 3.92
CA ARG A 37 13.02 12.96 4.49
C ARG A 37 13.37 14.44 4.31
N ASP A 38 13.04 15.01 3.16
CA ASP A 38 13.29 16.42 2.88
C ASP A 38 12.34 17.34 3.65
N LEU A 39 11.08 16.93 3.83
CA LEU A 39 10.14 17.58 4.74
C LEU A 39 10.70 17.60 6.17
N ARG A 40 11.22 16.46 6.64
CA ARG A 40 11.85 16.33 7.97
C ARG A 40 13.05 17.23 8.19
N LYS A 41 13.94 17.34 7.20
CA LYS A 41 15.05 18.30 7.24
C LYS A 41 14.58 19.75 7.40
N THR A 42 13.37 20.06 6.93
CA THR A 42 12.81 21.42 6.97
C THR A 42 12.19 21.72 8.33
N TYR A 43 11.44 20.78 8.92
CA TYR A 43 10.75 21.03 10.18
C TYR A 43 11.59 20.70 11.44
N ASP A 44 12.53 19.75 11.39
CA ASP A 44 13.34 19.35 12.55
C ASP A 44 14.06 20.54 13.22
N PRO A 45 14.69 21.48 12.47
CA PRO A 45 15.33 22.66 13.06
C PRO A 45 14.33 23.59 13.76
N VAL A 46 13.10 23.70 13.25
CA VAL A 46 12.05 24.54 13.85
C VAL A 46 11.58 23.93 15.17
N LEU A 47 11.41 22.61 15.21
CA LEU A 47 11.02 21.88 16.42
C LEU A 47 12.11 21.90 17.51
N GLN A 48 13.38 22.01 17.11
CA GLN A 48 14.52 22.11 18.03
C GLN A 48 14.84 23.55 18.45
N SER A 49 14.15 24.54 17.89
CA SER A 49 14.35 25.94 18.22
C SER A 49 13.52 26.37 19.42
N ASP A 50 13.98 27.39 20.15
CA ASP A 50 13.22 28.03 21.23
C ASP A 50 12.06 28.91 20.72
N TYR A 51 11.78 28.88 19.41
CA TYR A 51 10.74 29.71 18.77
C TYR A 51 9.32 29.22 19.07
N VAL A 52 9.17 27.93 19.40
CA VAL A 52 7.87 27.27 19.56
C VAL A 52 7.74 26.77 21.00
N ASP A 53 6.58 26.98 21.61
CA ASP A 53 6.28 26.46 22.95
C ASP A 53 6.48 24.94 22.98
N LYS A 54 7.12 24.43 24.03
CA LYS A 54 7.42 23.01 24.21
C LYS A 54 6.18 22.11 24.07
N ALA A 55 5.03 22.54 24.55
CA ALA A 55 3.78 21.78 24.40
C ALA A 55 3.33 21.68 22.93
N VAL A 56 3.58 22.74 22.14
CA VAL A 56 3.30 22.77 20.71
C VAL A 56 4.30 21.92 19.94
N VAL A 57 5.59 21.94 20.32
CA VAL A 57 6.62 21.05 19.75
C VAL A 57 6.25 19.58 19.97
N GLU A 58 5.91 19.18 21.19
CA GLU A 58 5.53 17.79 21.50
C GLU A 58 4.31 17.32 20.68
N LEU A 59 3.29 18.17 20.54
CA LEU A 59 2.11 17.88 19.73
C LEU A 59 2.47 17.73 18.23
N LEU A 60 3.27 18.64 17.69
CA LEU A 60 3.70 18.63 16.29
C LEU A 60 4.56 17.42 15.98
N THR A 61 5.54 17.11 16.83
CA THR A 61 6.39 15.91 16.69
C THR A 61 5.53 14.66 16.64
N ARG A 62 4.59 14.49 17.57
CA ARG A 62 3.70 13.33 17.59
C ARG A 62 2.84 13.22 16.33
N SER A 63 2.26 14.34 15.90
CA SER A 63 1.42 14.39 14.69
C SER A 63 2.22 14.02 13.43
N LEU A 64 3.45 14.52 13.32
CA LEU A 64 4.35 14.22 12.21
C LEU A 64 4.81 12.76 12.22
N ASP A 65 5.15 12.22 13.39
CA ASP A 65 5.50 10.80 13.54
C ASP A 65 4.35 9.88 13.14
N ASP A 66 3.12 10.19 13.56
CA ASP A 66 1.93 9.39 13.23
C ASP A 66 1.62 9.49 11.72
N PHE A 67 1.81 10.66 11.12
CA PHE A 67 1.70 10.87 9.68
C PHE A 67 2.75 10.07 8.90
N GLU A 68 4.02 10.14 9.29
CA GLU A 68 5.13 9.40 8.65
C GLU A 68 4.87 7.89 8.70
N LYS A 69 4.49 7.35 9.87
CA LYS A 69 4.15 5.93 10.02
C LYS A 69 3.01 5.50 9.11
N LYS A 70 1.96 6.31 9.00
CA LYS A 70 0.81 5.99 8.15
C LYS A 70 1.18 5.99 6.67
N ILE A 71 2.01 6.95 6.24
CA ILE A 71 2.52 6.95 4.87
C ILE A 71 3.40 5.73 4.63
N ASP A 72 4.34 5.42 5.53
CA ASP A 72 5.24 4.29 5.33
C ASP A 72 4.48 2.96 5.21
N SER A 73 3.46 2.75 6.03
CA SER A 73 2.57 1.57 5.93
C SER A 73 1.82 1.52 4.59
N ASN A 74 1.30 2.65 4.11
CA ASN A 74 0.63 2.72 2.80
C ASN A 74 1.60 2.44 1.65
N LEU A 75 2.81 3.00 1.71
CA LEU A 75 3.84 2.78 0.70
C LEU A 75 4.31 1.33 0.66
N GLU A 76 4.45 0.69 1.83
CA GLU A 76 4.73 -0.74 1.91
C GLU A 76 3.63 -1.57 1.25
N GLY A 77 2.36 -1.22 1.48
CA GLY A 77 1.22 -1.82 0.81
C GLY A 77 1.28 -1.69 -0.72
N ILE A 78 1.53 -0.49 -1.23
CA ILE A 78 1.65 -0.21 -2.67
C ILE A 78 2.83 -0.99 -3.28
N ASN A 79 3.99 -0.93 -2.64
CA ASN A 79 5.17 -1.66 -3.10
C ASN A 79 4.91 -3.17 -3.13
N THR A 80 4.21 -3.71 -2.12
CA THR A 80 3.82 -5.11 -2.05
C THR A 80 2.88 -5.50 -3.18
N ILE A 81 1.86 -4.68 -3.47
CA ILE A 81 0.93 -4.93 -4.58
C ILE A 81 1.67 -4.94 -5.91
N CYS A 82 2.53 -3.95 -6.16
CA CYS A 82 3.29 -3.87 -7.40
C CYS A 82 4.28 -5.03 -7.56
N THR A 83 4.99 -5.40 -6.50
CA THR A 83 6.02 -6.46 -6.52
C THR A 83 5.40 -7.86 -6.55
N ARG A 84 4.61 -8.22 -5.53
CA ARG A 84 3.98 -9.54 -5.46
C ARG A 84 2.95 -9.72 -6.56
N GLY A 85 2.19 -8.67 -6.91
CA GLY A 85 1.25 -8.71 -8.03
C GLY A 85 1.95 -8.97 -9.36
N GLY A 86 3.06 -8.27 -9.63
CA GLY A 86 3.89 -8.52 -10.82
C GLY A 86 4.43 -9.95 -10.89
N GLN A 87 4.92 -10.49 -9.76
CA GLN A 87 5.39 -11.88 -9.68
C GLN A 87 4.28 -12.89 -9.95
N TRP A 88 3.09 -12.68 -9.41
CA TRP A 88 1.94 -13.55 -9.65
C TRP A 88 1.50 -13.54 -11.12
N LEU A 89 1.50 -12.37 -11.76
CA LEU A 89 1.18 -12.24 -13.18
C LEU A 89 2.18 -13.02 -14.05
N VAL A 90 3.48 -12.91 -13.76
CA VAL A 90 4.54 -13.69 -14.45
C VAL A 90 4.36 -15.19 -14.23
N PHE A 91 4.07 -15.62 -13.00
CA PHE A 91 3.85 -17.03 -12.67
C PHE A 91 2.65 -17.64 -13.43
N TYR A 92 1.50 -16.96 -13.42
CA TYR A 92 0.31 -17.46 -14.12
C TYR A 92 0.50 -17.50 -15.63
N LEU A 93 1.24 -16.56 -16.22
CA LEU A 93 1.64 -16.64 -17.63
C LEU A 93 2.58 -17.83 -17.89
N GLY A 94 3.56 -18.08 -17.02
CA GLY A 94 4.43 -19.26 -17.13
C GLY A 94 3.62 -20.56 -17.11
N LYS A 95 2.66 -20.68 -16.19
CA LYS A 95 1.73 -21.82 -16.10
C LYS A 95 0.88 -22.00 -17.36
N SER A 96 0.29 -20.92 -17.91
CA SER A 96 -0.54 -21.02 -19.11
C SER A 96 0.26 -21.40 -20.37
N LEU A 97 1.55 -21.09 -20.39
CA LEU A 97 2.49 -21.49 -21.45
C LEU A 97 3.09 -22.89 -21.25
N GLY A 98 2.63 -23.65 -20.24
CA GLY A 98 3.13 -25.00 -19.96
C GLY A 98 4.55 -25.05 -19.39
N LYS A 99 5.09 -23.90 -18.94
CA LYS A 99 6.40 -23.83 -18.28
C LYS A 99 6.20 -24.12 -16.78
N ASN A 100 6.99 -25.05 -16.25
CA ASN A 100 7.08 -25.27 -14.81
C ASN A 100 7.84 -24.11 -14.17
N SER A 101 7.11 -23.06 -13.78
CA SER A 101 7.64 -21.99 -12.93
C SER A 101 7.48 -22.39 -11.47
N GLU A 102 8.54 -22.23 -10.67
CA GLU A 102 8.46 -22.36 -9.22
C GLU A 102 7.43 -21.36 -8.67
N LEU A 103 6.60 -21.81 -7.72
CA LEU A 103 5.63 -20.92 -7.09
C LEU A 103 6.38 -19.78 -6.39
N PRO A 104 5.94 -18.52 -6.53
CA PRO A 104 6.40 -17.46 -5.65
C PRO A 104 6.19 -17.92 -4.19
N GLN A 105 7.25 -17.90 -3.36
CA GLN A 105 7.15 -18.38 -1.98
C GLN A 105 6.10 -17.57 -1.20
N HIS A 106 5.15 -18.32 -0.62
CA HIS A 106 4.03 -17.93 0.24
C HIS A 106 2.96 -16.98 -0.33
N PRO A 107 1.68 -17.42 -0.37
CA PRO A 107 0.52 -16.55 -0.32
C PRO A 107 0.04 -16.50 1.13
N ASP A 108 0.64 -15.67 1.98
CA ASP A 108 -0.21 -15.16 3.06
C ASP A 108 -1.18 -14.17 2.40
N ARG A 109 -2.44 -14.59 2.24
CA ARG A 109 -3.52 -13.76 1.68
C ARG A 109 -4.10 -12.80 2.75
N SER A 110 -3.55 -12.82 3.96
CA SER A 110 -3.91 -11.89 5.05
C SER A 110 -3.91 -10.43 4.62
N PHE A 111 -2.95 -10.00 3.78
CA PHE A 111 -2.85 -8.61 3.32
C PHE A 111 -4.06 -8.11 2.51
N LEU A 112 -4.77 -9.00 1.81
CA LEU A 112 -6.00 -8.63 1.08
C LEU A 112 -7.19 -8.45 2.04
N ASN A 113 -7.19 -9.15 3.18
CA ASN A 113 -8.26 -9.05 4.17
C ASN A 113 -8.11 -7.84 5.10
N ASP A 114 -6.88 -7.40 5.39
CA ASP A 114 -6.66 -6.28 6.31
C ASP A 114 -6.85 -4.91 5.66
N GLN A 115 -6.61 -4.75 4.35
CA GLN A 115 -6.79 -3.46 3.65
C GLN A 115 -8.23 -3.20 3.15
N PHE A 116 -9.07 -4.23 3.04
CA PHE A 116 -10.44 -4.11 2.53
C PHE A 116 -11.52 -4.30 3.60
N LYS A 117 -11.17 -4.23 4.90
CA LYS A 117 -12.19 -4.17 5.94
C LYS A 117 -12.97 -2.86 5.77
N PRO A 118 -14.29 -2.91 5.44
CA PRO A 118 -15.09 -1.71 5.52
C PRO A 118 -15.04 -1.19 6.97
N PRO A 119 -15.03 0.14 7.17
CA PRO A 119 -15.10 0.69 8.52
C PRO A 119 -16.31 0.08 9.21
N ALA A 120 -16.11 -0.44 10.43
CA ALA A 120 -17.19 -1.01 11.21
C ALA A 120 -18.30 0.05 11.32
N THR A 121 -19.42 -0.20 10.67
CA THR A 121 -20.63 0.60 10.86
C THR A 121 -21.10 0.34 12.28
N SER A 122 -20.79 1.28 13.16
CA SER A 122 -21.35 1.38 14.50
C SER A 122 -22.86 1.54 14.36
N THR A 123 -23.59 0.43 14.36
CA THR A 123 -25.01 0.43 14.68
C THR A 123 -25.12 0.43 16.19
N GLU A 124 -24.94 1.62 16.79
CA GLU A 124 -25.45 1.86 18.13
C GLU A 124 -26.97 1.69 18.06
N ASN A 125 -27.45 0.67 18.77
CA ASN A 125 -28.84 0.52 19.18
C ASN A 125 -29.30 1.79 19.91
N VAL A 126 -29.91 2.72 19.18
CA VAL A 126 -30.72 3.79 19.77
C VAL A 126 -32.18 3.45 19.55
N GLN A 127 -32.72 2.56 20.39
CA GLN A 127 -34.17 2.50 20.66
C GLN A 127 -34.40 2.19 22.14
N GLY A 128 -34.13 3.20 22.97
CA GLY A 128 -34.69 3.33 24.30
C GLY A 128 -35.58 4.57 24.37
N VAL A 129 -36.89 4.43 24.13
CA VAL A 129 -37.86 5.43 24.59
C VAL A 129 -39.09 4.74 25.18
N LYS A 130 -39.09 4.70 26.52
CA LYS A 130 -40.19 4.85 27.47
C LYS A 130 -41.60 4.34 27.09
N LYS A 131 -42.01 3.30 27.81
CA LYS A 131 -43.40 3.11 28.27
C LYS A 131 -43.87 4.36 29.04
N MET A 132 -45.02 4.91 28.67
CA MET A 132 -45.89 5.62 29.61
C MET A 132 -47.35 5.20 29.36
N ARG A 133 -47.99 4.79 30.45
CA ARG A 133 -49.41 4.44 30.57
C ARG A 133 -50.30 5.64 30.25
N ALA A 134 -51.45 5.35 29.65
CA ALA A 134 -52.74 5.84 30.13
C ALA A 134 -53.70 4.63 30.14
#